data_AF-A0A381ULW4-F1
#
_entry.id   AF-A0A381ULW4-F1
#
_cell.length_a   1.000
_cell.length_b   1.000
_cell.length_c   1.000
_cell.angle_alpha   90.00
_cell.angle_beta   90.00
_cell.angle_gamma   90.00
#
_symmetry.space_group_name_H-M   'P 1'
#
loop_
_entity.id
_entity.type
_entity.pdbx_description
1 polymer ?
#
loop_
_entity_poly.entity_id
_entity_poly.type
_entity_poly.pdbx_seq_one_letter_code
_entity_poly.pdbx_strand_id
1 'polypeptide(L)'
;VLDSFQKVKLLNPPTDCLSPIEDLLIKKGLSKAIDSRFASTVTRDPRVTQGNPFQIEVGLVFGGDLASDSPIEILRFANRVPLMYQQGGCLLTKAVESVDWKRYGLDQPGGRGIPKGPAAVLIHLASTNVQFTSEAKEAVAVNEEVLGEIRRALMDVGKGLRSHLKKSSQRKKAQEKFELINVILPEISQKSSQLLDREEPDLSPIITRIMDAVFCEDEIGWDSERKLVTCDITLFNYTARARAYTILAKWPESDNVTMVDNPLGGRKETHGLWAWRLDTLDPGSSAVISFTVSGLGKGDWPDMEIFFRGKRDIIGATKIDEKLLDEMRNREALDAAVEEAQSREDPVIVGLAERAEEPPQDPVREISVDEWGSIGPEQGVDE
;
A
#
# COMPACT_ATOMS: atom_id res chain seq x y z
N VAL A 1 48.09 13.50 9.49
CA VAL A 1 46.96 12.86 10.20
C VAL A 1 45.71 12.80 9.31
N LEU A 2 45.21 13.94 8.79
CA LEU A 2 44.05 13.95 7.86
C LEU A 2 44.28 13.08 6.60
N ASP A 3 45.42 13.22 5.93
CA ASP A 3 45.77 12.39 4.77
C ASP A 3 45.90 10.89 5.10
N SER A 4 46.15 10.56 6.37
CA SER A 4 46.22 9.17 6.83
C SER A 4 44.81 8.57 6.93
N PHE A 5 43.82 9.35 7.35
CA PHE A 5 42.42 8.90 7.41
C PHE A 5 41.82 8.60 6.05
N GLN A 6 42.22 9.32 4.98
CA GLN A 6 41.74 9.03 3.62
C GLN A 6 42.31 7.72 3.05
N LYS A 7 43.47 7.26 3.55
CA LYS A 7 44.15 6.06 3.06
C LYS A 7 43.73 4.78 3.78
N VAL A 8 43.13 4.91 4.96
CA VAL A 8 42.72 3.77 5.81
C VAL A 8 41.22 3.55 5.68
N LYS A 9 40.82 2.31 5.37
CA LYS A 9 39.41 1.93 5.33
C LYS A 9 38.87 1.82 6.76
N LEU A 10 38.04 2.78 7.14
CA LEU A 10 37.33 2.77 8.42
C LEU A 10 36.00 2.00 8.32
N LEU A 11 35.48 1.60 9.48
CA LEU A 11 34.12 1.09 9.60
C LEU A 11 33.11 2.21 9.32
N ASN A 12 31.94 1.81 8.83
CA ASN A 12 30.85 2.76 8.61
C ASN A 12 30.37 3.35 9.95
N PRO A 13 30.02 4.64 10.00
CA PRO A 13 29.37 5.25 11.16
C PRO A 13 28.02 4.58 11.45
N PRO A 14 27.51 4.72 12.69
CA PRO A 14 26.19 4.20 13.04
C PRO A 14 25.09 4.89 12.22
N THR A 15 24.04 4.14 11.91
CA THR A 15 22.91 4.57 11.06
C THR A 15 21.62 4.82 11.85
N ASP A 16 21.65 4.65 13.16
CA ASP A 16 20.53 4.86 14.11
C ASP A 16 20.18 6.34 14.33
N CYS A 17 21.01 7.25 13.84
CA CYS A 17 20.83 8.69 13.97
C CYS A 17 19.86 9.31 12.95
N LEU A 18 19.25 8.51 12.07
CA LEU A 18 18.33 8.99 11.04
C LEU A 18 16.87 8.83 11.49
N SER A 19 16.03 9.80 11.13
CA SER A 19 14.59 9.77 11.40
C SER A 19 13.81 9.83 10.07
N PRO A 20 13.59 8.68 9.39
CA PRO A 20 12.81 8.60 8.15
C PRO A 20 11.34 8.99 8.36
N ILE A 21 10.58 9.17 7.28
CA ILE A 21 9.12 9.41 7.34
C ILE A 21 8.36 8.09 7.43
N GLU A 22 8.90 7.02 6.84
CA GLU A 22 8.35 5.67 6.75
C GLU A 22 7.29 5.46 5.66
N ASP A 23 7.31 4.25 5.08
CA ASP A 23 6.50 3.87 3.92
C ASP A 23 4.99 4.05 4.13
N LEU A 24 4.49 3.75 5.33
CA LEU A 24 3.06 3.85 5.65
C LEU A 24 2.59 5.31 5.73
N LEU A 25 3.40 6.18 6.33
CA LEU A 25 3.07 7.60 6.46
C LEU A 25 3.14 8.31 5.11
N ILE A 26 4.15 8.01 4.29
CA ILE A 26 4.24 8.52 2.91
C ILE A 26 3.01 8.09 2.11
N LYS A 27 2.60 6.83 2.22
CA LYS A 27 1.43 6.31 1.50
C LYS A 27 0.14 7.01 1.94
N LYS A 28 -0.09 7.15 3.25
CA LYS A 28 -1.25 7.88 3.80
C LYS A 28 -1.27 9.35 3.37
N GLY A 29 -0.11 10.02 3.41
CA GLY A 29 0.02 11.42 3.02
C GLY A 29 -0.30 11.64 1.54
N LEU A 30 0.28 10.81 0.67
CA LEU A 30 0.04 10.90 -0.77
C LEU A 30 -1.40 10.56 -1.16
N SER A 31 -1.99 9.52 -0.57
CA SER A 31 -3.39 9.16 -0.84
C SER A 31 -4.41 10.18 -0.34
N LYS A 32 -4.09 10.95 0.70
CA LYS A 32 -4.95 12.03 1.21
C LYS A 32 -4.83 13.31 0.38
N ALA A 33 -3.61 13.66 -0.04
CA ALA A 33 -3.34 14.90 -0.77
C ALA A 33 -3.74 14.81 -2.25
N ILE A 34 -3.59 13.63 -2.84
CA ILE A 34 -3.89 13.36 -4.26
C ILE A 34 -4.84 12.17 -4.28
N ASP A 35 -6.08 12.38 -4.77
CA ASP A 35 -7.08 11.32 -4.96
C ASP A 35 -6.60 10.34 -6.03
N SER A 36 -5.68 9.46 -5.67
CA SER A 36 -4.97 8.57 -6.60
C SER A 36 -5.53 7.17 -6.51
N ARG A 37 -5.67 6.53 -7.68
CA ARG A 37 -6.14 5.14 -7.78
C ARG A 37 -5.08 4.13 -7.33
N PHE A 38 -3.83 4.56 -7.26
CA PHE A 38 -2.69 3.73 -6.92
C PHE A 38 -1.59 4.53 -6.23
N ALA A 39 -1.08 4.00 -5.12
CA ALA A 39 0.07 4.51 -4.40
C ALA A 39 1.07 3.38 -4.11
N SER A 40 2.35 3.61 -4.37
CA SER A 40 3.46 2.70 -4.08
C SER A 40 4.56 3.47 -3.39
N THR A 41 5.10 2.91 -2.30
CA THR A 41 6.17 3.52 -1.51
C THR A 41 7.31 2.52 -1.31
N VAL A 42 8.53 3.03 -1.17
CA VAL A 42 9.74 2.25 -0.91
C VAL A 42 10.66 3.05 0.01
N THR A 43 10.98 2.47 1.16
CA THR A 43 12.01 2.94 2.09
C THR A 43 13.20 2.00 1.97
N ARG A 44 14.36 2.56 1.62
CA ARG A 44 15.59 1.77 1.48
C ARG A 44 16.37 1.72 2.78
N ASP A 45 17.23 0.72 2.90
CA ASP A 45 18.17 0.64 4.02
C ASP A 45 19.12 1.85 4.02
N PRO A 46 19.53 2.36 5.19
CA PRO A 46 20.49 3.43 5.26
C PRO A 46 21.84 3.03 4.65
N ARG A 47 22.51 4.02 4.07
CA ARG A 47 23.84 3.93 3.45
C ARG A 47 24.69 5.08 3.96
N VAL A 48 25.99 5.05 3.70
CA VAL A 48 26.91 6.10 4.14
C VAL A 48 27.65 6.65 2.94
N THR A 49 27.72 7.97 2.86
CA THR A 49 28.55 8.69 1.88
C THR A 49 29.43 9.71 2.60
N GLN A 50 30.73 9.73 2.31
CA GLN A 50 31.68 10.68 2.92
C GLN A 50 31.62 10.75 4.46
N GLY A 51 31.34 9.62 5.12
CA GLY A 51 31.19 9.55 6.58
C GLY A 51 29.84 10.02 7.13
N ASN A 52 28.88 10.38 6.27
CA ASN A 52 27.53 10.78 6.66
C ASN A 52 26.52 9.69 6.29
N PRO A 53 25.78 9.12 7.25
CA PRO A 53 24.70 8.21 6.95
C PRO A 53 23.54 8.97 6.28
N PHE A 54 22.93 8.33 5.29
CA PHE A 54 21.76 8.81 4.58
C PHE A 54 20.79 7.67 4.28
N GLN A 55 19.51 8.00 4.13
CA GLN A 55 18.44 7.08 3.78
C GLN A 55 17.54 7.72 2.74
N ILE A 56 17.06 6.91 1.80
CA ILE A 56 16.20 7.34 0.71
C ILE A 56 14.83 6.69 0.83
N GLU A 57 13.80 7.52 0.70
CA GLU A 57 12.42 7.09 0.64
C GLU A 57 11.78 7.66 -0.62
N VAL A 58 11.02 6.84 -1.33
CA VAL A 58 10.35 7.26 -2.56
C VAL A 58 8.90 6.82 -2.53
N GLY A 59 8.00 7.74 -2.87
CA GLY A 59 6.60 7.47 -3.11
C GLY A 59 6.23 7.77 -4.56
N LEU A 60 5.36 6.97 -5.15
CA LEU A 60 4.76 7.22 -6.45
C LEU A 60 3.25 7.04 -6.33
N VAL A 61 2.51 8.04 -6.79
CA VAL A 61 1.06 7.95 -6.99
C VAL A 61 0.74 8.06 -8.47
N PHE A 62 -0.31 7.34 -8.87
CA PHE A 62 -0.77 7.29 -10.26
C PHE A 62 -2.28 7.40 -10.36
N GLY A 63 -2.73 8.20 -11.33
CA GLY A 63 -4.14 8.48 -11.61
C GLY A 63 -4.70 9.61 -10.76
N GLY A 64 -6.03 9.67 -10.70
CA GLY A 64 -6.74 10.74 -10.00
C GLY A 64 -7.00 11.97 -10.86
N ASP A 65 -6.96 13.13 -10.20
CA ASP A 65 -7.09 14.45 -10.81
C ASP A 65 -5.82 14.93 -11.53
N LEU A 66 -4.76 14.10 -11.57
CA LEU A 66 -3.52 14.43 -12.26
C LEU A 66 -3.71 14.40 -13.79
N ALA A 67 -3.23 15.44 -14.46
CA ALA A 67 -3.32 15.54 -15.92
C ALA A 67 -2.42 14.52 -16.62
N SER A 68 -2.94 13.89 -17.68
CA SER A 68 -2.25 12.79 -18.38
C SER A 68 -1.19 13.23 -19.39
N ASP A 69 -1.25 14.47 -19.89
CA ASP A 69 -0.32 15.01 -20.90
C ASP A 69 0.71 16.00 -20.31
N SER A 70 0.63 16.31 -19.02
CA SER A 70 1.61 17.13 -18.33
C SER A 70 2.84 16.30 -17.91
N PRO A 71 4.01 16.94 -17.72
CA PRO A 71 5.11 16.34 -16.98
C PRO A 71 4.62 15.86 -15.61
N ILE A 72 5.20 14.77 -15.13
CA ILE A 72 4.89 14.28 -13.78
C ILE A 72 5.24 15.32 -12.72
N GLU A 73 4.48 15.33 -11.64
CA GLU A 73 4.78 16.20 -10.49
C GLU A 73 5.91 15.57 -9.65
N ILE A 74 6.89 16.38 -9.26
CA ILE A 74 8.05 15.90 -8.47
C ILE A 74 8.07 16.62 -7.13
N LEU A 75 7.74 15.89 -6.07
CA LEU A 75 7.75 16.37 -4.69
C LEU A 75 9.09 16.03 -4.05
N ARG A 76 9.88 17.06 -3.76
CA ARG A 76 11.25 16.92 -3.26
C ARG A 76 11.30 17.25 -1.77
N PHE A 77 11.88 16.35 -0.98
CA PHE A 77 12.08 16.56 0.45
C PHE A 77 13.52 16.25 0.86
N ALA A 78 14.07 17.08 1.73
CA ALA A 78 15.33 16.82 2.41
C ALA A 78 15.14 17.01 3.91
N ASN A 79 15.44 16.00 4.73
CA ASN A 79 15.22 16.02 6.19
C ASN A 79 13.82 16.55 6.57
N ARG A 80 12.77 16.00 5.94
CA ARG A 80 11.35 16.38 6.11
C ARG A 80 10.98 17.82 5.68
N VAL A 81 11.89 18.57 5.07
CA VAL A 81 11.64 19.92 4.56
C VAL A 81 11.36 19.85 3.04
N PRO A 82 10.25 20.42 2.55
CA PRO A 82 9.95 20.47 1.13
C PRO A 82 10.88 21.46 0.40
N LEU A 83 11.39 21.04 -0.76
CA LEU A 83 12.24 21.87 -1.63
C LEU A 83 11.40 22.35 -2.81
N MET A 84 11.01 23.62 -2.81
CA MET A 84 10.07 24.17 -3.81
C MET A 84 10.80 24.77 -5.01
N TYR A 85 11.95 25.43 -4.82
CA TYR A 85 12.63 26.17 -5.88
C TYR A 85 13.81 25.39 -6.50
N GLN A 86 14.33 25.90 -7.62
CA GLN A 86 15.54 25.39 -8.28
C GLN A 86 15.51 23.90 -8.67
N GLN A 87 14.36 23.43 -9.17
CA GLN A 87 14.17 22.02 -9.53
C GLN A 87 15.19 21.50 -10.57
N GLY A 88 15.57 22.30 -11.57
CA GLY A 88 16.48 21.86 -12.64
C GLY A 88 17.92 21.55 -12.19
N GLY A 89 18.37 22.13 -11.07
CA GLY A 89 19.71 21.89 -10.53
C GLY A 89 19.78 20.73 -9.54
N CYS A 90 18.64 20.30 -9.01
CA CYS A 90 18.57 19.39 -7.87
C CYS A 90 18.91 17.95 -8.24
N LEU A 91 19.72 17.29 -7.40
CA LEU A 91 20.03 15.86 -7.47
C LEU A 91 18.77 14.99 -7.59
N LEU A 92 17.74 15.30 -6.80
CA LEU A 92 16.50 14.50 -6.76
C LEU A 92 15.78 14.50 -8.11
N THR A 93 15.71 15.65 -8.79
CA THR A 93 15.13 15.78 -10.13
C THR A 93 15.97 15.02 -11.16
N LYS A 94 17.30 15.20 -11.13
CA LYS A 94 18.22 14.49 -12.02
C LYS A 94 18.12 12.97 -11.86
N ALA A 95 17.85 12.48 -10.65
CA ALA A 95 17.60 11.07 -10.40
C ALA A 95 16.37 10.56 -11.16
N VAL A 96 15.25 11.31 -11.14
CA VAL A 96 14.03 11.02 -11.91
C VAL A 96 14.32 11.02 -13.41
N GLU A 97 15.01 12.03 -13.91
CA GLU A 97 15.37 12.14 -15.35
C GLU A 97 16.27 11.00 -15.83
N SER A 98 17.08 10.43 -14.94
CA SER A 98 18.01 9.36 -15.28
C SER A 98 17.33 8.01 -15.52
N VAL A 99 16.10 7.81 -15.03
CA VAL A 99 15.35 6.55 -15.12
C VAL A 99 14.58 6.47 -16.44
N ASP A 100 14.61 5.30 -17.07
CA ASP A 100 13.83 5.00 -18.28
C ASP A 100 12.39 4.61 -17.90
N TRP A 101 11.53 5.62 -17.77
CA TRP A 101 10.14 5.47 -17.32
C TRP A 101 9.23 4.80 -18.35
N LYS A 102 9.63 4.79 -19.62
CA LYS A 102 8.92 4.09 -20.69
C LYS A 102 8.80 2.59 -20.41
N ARG A 103 9.80 2.00 -19.75
CA ARG A 103 9.77 0.58 -19.31
C ARG A 103 8.76 0.32 -18.21
N TYR A 104 8.38 1.35 -17.46
CA TYR A 104 7.47 1.27 -16.32
C TYR A 104 6.05 1.74 -16.64
N GLY A 105 5.80 2.20 -17.87
CA GLY A 105 4.46 2.50 -18.40
C GLY A 105 4.07 3.98 -18.38
N LEU A 106 5.00 4.89 -18.12
CA LEU A 106 4.81 6.32 -18.36
C LEU A 106 5.34 6.70 -19.75
N ASP A 107 4.81 7.78 -20.33
CA ASP A 107 5.34 8.29 -21.59
C ASP A 107 6.60 9.13 -21.35
N GLN A 108 7.57 9.05 -22.25
CA GLN A 108 8.81 9.80 -22.13
C GLN A 108 9.35 10.09 -23.54
N PRO A 109 8.86 11.18 -24.17
CA PRO A 109 9.27 11.57 -25.51
C PRO A 109 10.79 11.76 -25.58
N GLY A 110 11.46 11.05 -26.50
CA GLY A 110 12.93 11.14 -26.66
C GLY A 110 13.76 10.35 -25.63
N GLY A 111 13.13 9.62 -24.70
CA GLY A 111 13.81 8.70 -23.77
C GLY A 111 14.79 9.36 -22.79
N ARG A 112 14.74 10.68 -22.65
CA ARG A 112 15.54 11.48 -21.71
C ARG A 112 14.68 12.61 -21.14
N GLY A 113 14.93 12.97 -19.88
CA GLY A 113 14.21 14.04 -19.20
C GLY A 113 13.03 13.54 -18.37
N ILE A 114 12.17 14.46 -17.93
CA ILE A 114 11.04 14.15 -17.05
C ILE A 114 9.94 13.45 -17.87
N PRO A 115 9.41 12.31 -17.42
CA PRO A 115 8.31 11.63 -18.11
C PRO A 115 7.01 12.43 -18.02
N LYS A 116 6.08 12.12 -18.92
CA LYS A 116 4.71 12.61 -18.92
C LYS A 116 3.75 11.55 -18.42
N GLY A 117 2.72 11.98 -17.72
CA GLY A 117 1.65 11.11 -17.27
C GLY A 117 0.96 11.62 -16.01
N PRO A 118 -0.19 11.01 -15.65
CA PRO A 118 -0.95 11.35 -14.47
C PRO A 118 -0.29 10.72 -13.23
N ALA A 119 0.92 11.17 -12.89
CA ALA A 119 1.70 10.62 -11.79
C ALA A 119 2.42 11.73 -11.01
N ALA A 120 2.56 11.50 -9.71
CA ALA A 120 3.40 12.31 -8.84
C ALA A 120 4.42 11.43 -8.13
N VAL A 121 5.65 11.90 -8.03
CA VAL A 121 6.77 11.18 -7.41
C VAL A 121 7.31 12.01 -6.25
N LEU A 122 7.24 11.44 -5.06
CA LEU A 122 7.84 11.98 -3.85
C LEU A 122 9.21 11.34 -3.64
N ILE A 123 10.24 12.16 -3.39
CA ILE A 123 11.57 11.70 -3.03
C ILE A 123 12.00 12.41 -1.76
N HIS A 124 12.30 11.63 -0.73
CA HIS A 124 12.84 12.10 0.53
C HIS A 124 14.27 11.60 0.73
N LEU A 125 15.18 12.54 1.00
CA LEU A 125 16.55 12.29 1.42
C LEU A 125 16.68 12.66 2.91
N ALA A 126 16.88 11.65 3.76
CA ALA A 126 17.27 11.85 5.15
C ALA A 126 18.79 11.70 5.28
N SER A 127 19.48 12.65 5.88
CA SER A 127 20.93 12.58 6.15
C SER A 127 21.30 13.46 7.33
N THR A 128 22.36 13.11 8.07
CA THR A 128 22.94 13.99 9.10
C THR A 128 23.48 15.28 8.49
N ASN A 129 23.98 15.19 7.27
CA ASN A 129 24.48 16.33 6.51
C ASN A 129 24.04 16.22 5.05
N VAL A 130 23.15 17.12 4.62
CA VAL A 130 22.69 17.21 3.23
C VAL A 130 23.54 18.26 2.51
N GLN A 131 24.15 17.86 1.40
CA GLN A 131 24.93 18.77 0.56
C GLN A 131 24.00 19.59 -0.32
N PHE A 132 23.95 20.89 -0.11
CA PHE A 132 23.15 21.82 -0.91
C PHE A 132 24.01 22.55 -1.95
N THR A 133 23.41 22.97 -3.06
CA THR A 133 24.09 23.75 -4.11
C THR A 133 24.32 25.20 -3.71
N SER A 134 23.52 25.72 -2.77
CA SER A 134 23.56 27.11 -2.30
C SER A 134 23.21 27.18 -0.81
N GLU A 135 23.56 28.30 -0.17
CA GLU A 135 23.24 28.58 1.23
C GLU A 135 21.74 28.66 1.51
N ALA A 136 20.94 28.96 0.47
CA ALA A 136 19.47 29.00 0.55
C ALA A 136 18.83 27.61 0.74
N LYS A 137 19.60 26.52 0.58
CA LYS A 137 19.14 25.13 0.77
C LYS A 137 17.95 24.69 -0.11
N GLU A 138 17.84 25.26 -1.31
CA GLU A 138 16.73 24.98 -2.24
C GLU A 138 16.95 23.74 -3.14
N ALA A 139 18.21 23.33 -3.33
CA ALA A 139 18.55 22.20 -4.18
C ALA A 139 19.72 21.40 -3.61
N VAL A 140 19.61 20.08 -3.72
CA VAL A 140 20.64 19.12 -3.29
C VAL A 140 21.71 19.02 -4.36
N ALA A 141 22.98 19.11 -3.95
CA ALA A 141 24.15 19.01 -4.81
C ALA A 141 24.31 17.59 -5.37
N VAL A 142 25.00 17.48 -6.52
CA VAL A 142 25.15 16.19 -7.20
C VAL A 142 26.19 15.34 -6.49
N ASN A 143 25.77 14.17 -6.00
CA ASN A 143 26.62 13.12 -5.46
C ASN A 143 26.23 11.79 -6.13
N GLU A 144 27.18 11.12 -6.77
CA GLU A 144 26.95 9.89 -7.55
C GLU A 144 26.50 8.69 -6.70
N GLU A 145 26.96 8.58 -5.45
CA GLU A 145 26.56 7.50 -4.55
C GLU A 145 25.08 7.64 -4.16
N VAL A 146 24.68 8.86 -3.81
CA VAL A 146 23.29 9.20 -3.47
C VAL A 146 22.40 9.09 -4.70
N LEU A 147 22.85 9.58 -5.87
CA LEU A 147 22.15 9.44 -7.15
C LEU A 147 21.84 7.97 -7.45
N GLY A 148 22.84 7.10 -7.29
CA GLY A 148 22.70 5.67 -7.52
C GLY A 148 21.65 5.02 -6.62
N GLU A 149 21.58 5.41 -5.35
CA GLU A 149 20.59 4.88 -4.40
C GLU A 149 19.18 5.39 -4.69
N ILE A 150 19.02 6.68 -5.01
CA ILE A 150 17.72 7.24 -5.42
C ILE A 150 17.23 6.57 -6.69
N ARG A 151 18.12 6.36 -7.68
CA ARG A 151 17.78 5.67 -8.93
C ARG A 151 17.28 4.25 -8.67
N ARG A 152 17.92 3.50 -7.75
CA ARG A 152 17.46 2.16 -7.34
C ARG A 152 16.07 2.23 -6.70
N ALA A 153 15.85 3.16 -5.79
CA ALA A 153 14.54 3.38 -5.16
C ALA A 153 13.44 3.62 -6.21
N LEU A 154 13.67 4.58 -7.12
CA LEU A 154 12.73 4.93 -8.20
C LEU A 154 12.40 3.73 -9.10
N MET A 155 13.40 2.89 -9.43
CA MET A 155 13.15 1.67 -10.21
C MET A 155 12.25 0.67 -9.48
N ASP A 156 12.40 0.54 -8.17
CA ASP A 156 11.56 -0.38 -7.38
C ASP A 156 10.11 0.10 -7.34
N VAL A 157 9.88 1.41 -7.18
CA VAL A 157 8.52 1.98 -7.27
C VAL A 157 7.95 1.88 -8.69
N GLY A 158 8.79 2.05 -9.71
CA GLY A 158 8.43 1.86 -11.11
C GLY A 158 7.97 0.44 -11.44
N LYS A 159 8.55 -0.60 -10.82
CA LYS A 159 8.07 -1.99 -10.97
C LYS A 159 6.64 -2.13 -10.43
N GLY A 160 6.35 -1.50 -9.29
CA GLY A 160 5.01 -1.45 -8.69
C GLY A 160 3.99 -0.84 -9.66
N LEU A 161 4.32 0.32 -10.24
CA LEU A 161 3.49 0.99 -11.25
C LEU A 161 3.23 0.09 -12.46
N ARG A 162 4.28 -0.52 -13.03
CA ARG A 162 4.15 -1.40 -14.19
C ARG A 162 3.20 -2.57 -13.93
N SER A 163 3.29 -3.17 -12.74
CA SER A 163 2.39 -4.25 -12.35
C SER A 163 0.94 -3.77 -12.26
N HIS A 164 0.72 -2.59 -11.68
CA HIS A 164 -0.62 -1.99 -11.59
C HIS A 164 -1.21 -1.71 -12.99
N LEU A 165 -0.45 -1.05 -13.88
CA LEU A 165 -0.87 -0.76 -15.26
C LEU A 165 -1.18 -2.03 -16.05
N LYS A 166 -0.37 -3.08 -15.88
CA LYS A 166 -0.62 -4.38 -16.53
C LYS A 166 -1.93 -5.00 -16.03
N LYS A 167 -2.18 -5.02 -14.72
CA LYS A 167 -3.43 -5.53 -14.12
C LYS A 167 -4.63 -4.72 -14.60
N SER A 168 -4.53 -3.39 -14.62
CA SER A 168 -5.59 -2.49 -15.08
C SER A 168 -5.93 -2.71 -16.56
N SER A 169 -4.92 -2.82 -17.43
CA SER A 169 -5.13 -3.12 -18.86
C SER A 169 -5.75 -4.49 -19.10
N GLN A 170 -5.36 -5.50 -18.32
CA GLN A 170 -5.96 -6.84 -18.38
C GLN A 170 -7.43 -6.82 -17.94
N ARG A 171 -7.76 -6.11 -16.86
CA ARG A 171 -9.14 -5.92 -16.39
C ARG A 171 -10.00 -5.21 -17.45
N LYS A 172 -9.48 -4.15 -18.08
CA LYS A 172 -10.21 -3.43 -19.14
C LYS A 172 -10.51 -4.33 -20.35
N LYS A 173 -9.51 -5.09 -20.82
CA LYS A 173 -9.70 -6.04 -21.94
C LYS A 173 -10.69 -7.15 -21.58
N ALA A 174 -10.67 -7.61 -20.33
CA ALA A 174 -11.62 -8.60 -19.85
C ALA A 174 -13.05 -8.02 -19.82
N GLN A 175 -13.22 -6.78 -19.36
CA GLN A 175 -14.50 -6.07 -19.37
C GLN A 175 -15.04 -5.86 -20.79
N GLU A 176 -14.21 -5.39 -21.72
CA GLU A 176 -14.59 -5.19 -23.13
C GLU A 176 -15.03 -6.51 -23.77
N LYS A 177 -14.35 -7.63 -23.46
CA LYS A 177 -14.77 -8.97 -23.90
C LYS A 177 -16.10 -9.40 -23.29
N PHE A 178 -16.34 -9.06 -22.02
CA PHE A 178 -17.58 -9.34 -21.32
C PHE A 178 -18.76 -8.61 -21.95
N GLU A 179 -18.62 -7.31 -22.19
CA GLU A 179 -19.63 -6.48 -22.84
C GLU A 179 -19.96 -6.98 -24.24
N LEU A 180 -18.93 -7.37 -25.01
CA LEU A 180 -19.11 -7.97 -26.33
C LEU A 180 -19.97 -9.25 -26.28
N ILE A 181 -19.88 -10.04 -25.21
CA ILE A 181 -20.54 -11.33 -25.11
C ILE A 181 -21.95 -11.24 -24.50
N ASN A 182 -22.14 -10.47 -23.43
CA ASN A 182 -23.44 -10.39 -22.76
C ASN A 182 -24.40 -9.43 -23.47
N VAL A 183 -23.88 -8.39 -24.13
CA VAL A 183 -24.71 -7.34 -24.74
C VAL A 183 -24.69 -7.43 -26.25
N ILE A 184 -23.50 -7.43 -26.86
CA ILE A 184 -23.39 -7.28 -28.31
C ILE A 184 -23.73 -8.58 -29.05
N LEU A 185 -23.27 -9.74 -28.56
CA LEU A 185 -23.45 -11.02 -29.25
C LEU A 185 -24.93 -11.47 -29.36
N PRO A 186 -25.76 -11.37 -28.30
CA PRO A 186 -27.18 -11.69 -28.39
C PRO A 186 -27.93 -10.72 -29.32
N GLU A 187 -27.61 -9.43 -29.27
CA GLU A 187 -28.15 -8.42 -30.18
C GLU A 187 -27.82 -8.71 -31.66
N ILE A 188 -26.60 -9.14 -31.95
CA ILE A 188 -26.21 -9.55 -33.31
C ILE A 188 -26.99 -10.81 -33.73
N SER A 189 -27.12 -11.79 -32.84
CA SER A 189 -27.86 -13.03 -33.08
C SER A 189 -29.31 -12.73 -33.45
N GLN A 190 -29.99 -11.99 -32.58
CA GLN A 190 -31.39 -11.61 -32.75
C GLN A 190 -31.63 -10.84 -34.04
N LYS A 191 -30.82 -9.79 -34.34
CA LYS A 191 -30.96 -9.00 -35.56
C LYS A 191 -30.68 -9.81 -36.83
N SER A 192 -29.67 -10.69 -36.79
CA SER A 192 -29.33 -11.54 -37.94
C SER A 192 -30.43 -12.56 -38.23
N SER A 193 -30.99 -13.15 -37.18
CA SER A 193 -32.11 -14.08 -37.25
C SER A 193 -33.38 -13.41 -37.75
N GLN A 194 -33.68 -12.18 -37.30
CA GLN A 194 -34.80 -11.39 -37.81
C GLN A 194 -34.64 -11.03 -39.29
N LEU A 195 -33.44 -10.67 -39.73
CA LEU A 195 -33.19 -10.27 -41.11
C LEU A 195 -33.29 -11.44 -42.11
N LEU A 196 -32.93 -12.65 -41.66
CA LEU A 196 -32.91 -13.87 -42.45
C LEU A 196 -34.14 -14.76 -42.23
N ASP A 197 -35.03 -14.37 -41.32
CA ASP A 197 -36.21 -15.11 -40.86
C ASP A 197 -35.87 -16.56 -40.45
N ARG A 198 -34.85 -16.70 -39.59
CA ARG A 198 -34.32 -17.98 -39.09
C ARG A 198 -34.29 -18.01 -37.56
N GLU A 199 -34.29 -19.21 -36.99
CA GLU A 199 -34.10 -19.40 -35.55
C GLU A 199 -32.74 -18.87 -35.07
N GLU A 200 -32.70 -18.47 -33.80
CA GLU A 200 -31.46 -17.99 -33.17
C GLU A 200 -30.47 -19.14 -32.98
N PRO A 201 -29.22 -18.99 -33.44
CA PRO A 201 -28.19 -20.01 -33.23
C PRO A 201 -27.79 -20.10 -31.75
N ASP A 202 -27.46 -21.31 -31.29
CA ASP A 202 -26.85 -21.50 -29.97
C ASP A 202 -25.47 -20.82 -29.91
N LEU A 203 -25.36 -19.83 -29.02
CA LEU A 203 -24.17 -19.00 -28.85
C LEU A 203 -23.10 -19.67 -27.96
N SER A 204 -23.47 -20.69 -27.19
CA SER A 204 -22.60 -21.35 -26.19
C SER A 204 -21.24 -21.80 -26.77
N PRO A 205 -21.17 -22.41 -27.97
CA PRO A 205 -19.91 -22.83 -28.58
C PRO A 205 -19.02 -21.66 -29.01
N ILE A 206 -19.63 -20.54 -29.42
CA ILE A 206 -18.93 -19.33 -29.89
C ILE A 206 -18.35 -18.59 -28.69
N ILE A 207 -19.14 -18.44 -27.61
CA ILE A 207 -18.72 -17.82 -26.36
C ILE A 207 -17.50 -18.54 -25.78
N THR A 208 -17.56 -19.87 -25.73
CA THR A 208 -16.45 -20.72 -25.26
C THR A 208 -15.17 -20.51 -26.09
N ARG A 209 -15.29 -20.37 -27.41
CA ARG A 209 -14.14 -20.18 -28.30
C ARG A 209 -13.51 -18.79 -28.20
N ILE A 210 -14.30 -17.75 -27.96
CA ILE A 210 -13.82 -16.36 -27.83
C ILE A 210 -13.12 -16.16 -26.47
N MET A 211 -13.65 -16.77 -25.43
CA MET A 211 -13.20 -16.57 -24.06
C MET A 211 -11.98 -17.41 -23.69
N ASP A 212 -12.06 -18.74 -23.89
CA ASP A 212 -11.09 -19.72 -23.38
C ASP A 212 -10.58 -19.38 -21.97
N ALA A 213 -11.49 -18.96 -21.08
CA ALA A 213 -11.22 -18.50 -19.72
C ALA A 213 -12.38 -18.87 -18.79
N VAL A 214 -12.12 -18.86 -17.48
CA VAL A 214 -13.14 -19.06 -16.45
C VAL A 214 -13.53 -17.72 -15.87
N PHE A 215 -14.81 -17.53 -15.65
CA PHE A 215 -15.39 -16.29 -15.18
C PHE A 215 -15.94 -16.45 -13.79
N CYS A 216 -15.90 -15.37 -13.04
CA CYS A 216 -16.46 -15.25 -11.72
C CYS A 216 -17.26 -13.94 -11.70
N GLU A 217 -18.56 -14.06 -11.48
CA GLU A 217 -19.47 -12.96 -11.24
C GLU A 217 -19.86 -13.00 -9.76
N ASP A 218 -19.95 -11.84 -9.14
CA ASP A 218 -20.48 -11.67 -7.80
C ASP A 218 -21.65 -10.72 -7.80
N GLU A 219 -22.71 -11.11 -7.09
CA GLU A 219 -23.85 -10.28 -6.81
C GLU A 219 -24.03 -10.17 -5.30
N ILE A 220 -24.07 -8.93 -4.81
CA ILE A 220 -24.38 -8.62 -3.41
C ILE A 220 -25.79 -8.04 -3.36
N GLY A 221 -26.68 -8.73 -2.67
CA GLY A 221 -28.06 -8.35 -2.43
C GLY A 221 -28.34 -8.05 -0.95
N TRP A 222 -29.53 -7.53 -0.69
CA TRP A 222 -30.01 -7.27 0.67
C TRP A 222 -31.39 -7.89 0.86
N ASP A 223 -31.49 -8.83 1.78
CA ASP A 223 -32.75 -9.40 2.23
C ASP A 223 -33.37 -8.48 3.30
N SER A 224 -34.46 -7.80 2.93
CA SER A 224 -35.16 -6.86 3.82
C SER A 224 -35.98 -7.55 4.91
N GLU A 225 -36.38 -8.80 4.72
CA GLU A 225 -37.16 -9.55 5.71
C GLU A 225 -36.26 -10.08 6.82
N ARG A 226 -35.11 -10.63 6.44
CA ARG A 226 -34.16 -11.24 7.38
C ARG A 226 -33.08 -10.28 7.89
N LYS A 227 -32.96 -9.09 7.26
CA LYS A 227 -31.87 -8.12 7.49
C LYS A 227 -30.49 -8.77 7.32
N LEU A 228 -30.35 -9.55 6.26
CA LEU A 228 -29.12 -10.25 5.90
C LEU A 228 -28.61 -9.71 4.57
N VAL A 229 -27.29 -9.64 4.44
CA VAL A 229 -26.64 -9.43 3.15
C VAL A 229 -26.58 -10.80 2.45
N THR A 230 -27.09 -10.88 1.23
CA THR A 230 -27.02 -12.09 0.39
C THR A 230 -25.88 -11.95 -0.60
N CYS A 231 -25.04 -12.97 -0.73
CA CYS A 231 -23.90 -12.96 -1.64
C CYS A 231 -23.93 -14.19 -2.52
N ASP A 232 -23.96 -13.98 -3.84
CA ASP A 232 -23.96 -15.03 -4.83
C ASP A 232 -22.72 -14.88 -5.72
N ILE A 233 -21.88 -15.91 -5.74
CA ILE A 233 -20.70 -16.00 -6.61
C ILE A 233 -20.98 -17.05 -7.67
N THR A 234 -21.09 -16.63 -8.93
CA THR A 234 -21.31 -17.55 -10.05
C THR A 234 -20.03 -17.70 -10.85
N LEU A 235 -19.54 -18.94 -10.95
CA LEU A 235 -18.41 -19.30 -11.79
C LEU A 235 -18.87 -19.95 -13.09
N PHE A 236 -18.38 -19.45 -14.22
CA PHE A 236 -18.64 -20.03 -15.55
C PHE A 236 -17.35 -20.55 -16.17
N ASN A 237 -17.31 -21.82 -16.57
CA ASN A 237 -16.15 -22.38 -17.27
C ASN A 237 -16.33 -22.28 -18.80
N TYR A 238 -15.85 -21.19 -19.41
CA TYR A 238 -15.78 -21.06 -20.87
C TYR A 238 -14.46 -21.59 -21.47
N THR A 239 -13.76 -22.51 -20.80
CA THR A 239 -12.57 -23.18 -21.36
C THR A 239 -12.94 -24.50 -22.02
N ALA A 240 -12.14 -24.95 -22.99
CA ALA A 240 -12.36 -26.23 -23.68
C ALA A 240 -12.10 -27.48 -22.82
N ARG A 241 -11.69 -27.34 -21.55
CA ARG A 241 -11.38 -28.46 -20.65
C ARG A 241 -12.07 -28.28 -19.31
N ALA A 242 -12.34 -29.40 -18.64
CA ALA A 242 -12.82 -29.37 -17.27
C ALA A 242 -11.75 -28.78 -16.33
N ARG A 243 -12.17 -27.99 -15.34
CA ARG A 243 -11.29 -27.27 -14.41
C ARG A 243 -11.77 -27.40 -12.97
N ALA A 244 -10.84 -27.58 -12.05
CA ALA A 244 -11.13 -27.57 -10.61
C ALA A 244 -10.49 -26.32 -9.97
N TYR A 245 -11.28 -25.61 -9.16
CA TYR A 245 -10.87 -24.39 -8.48
C TYR A 245 -11.22 -24.43 -7.00
N THR A 246 -10.44 -23.70 -6.21
CA THR A 246 -10.82 -23.29 -4.86
C THR A 246 -11.02 -21.79 -4.89
N ILE A 247 -12.21 -21.33 -4.52
CA ILE A 247 -12.57 -19.92 -4.49
C ILE A 247 -12.49 -19.44 -3.05
N LEU A 248 -11.93 -18.26 -2.84
CA LEU A 248 -11.88 -17.63 -1.53
C LEU A 248 -12.54 -16.26 -1.64
N ALA A 249 -13.39 -15.90 -0.70
CA ALA A 249 -13.97 -14.57 -0.64
C ALA A 249 -13.54 -13.89 0.65
N LYS A 250 -13.13 -12.63 0.53
CA LYS A 250 -12.92 -11.78 1.69
C LYS A 250 -14.27 -11.23 2.12
N TRP A 251 -14.60 -11.43 3.39
CA TRP A 251 -15.84 -10.97 3.99
C TRP A 251 -15.53 -10.19 5.27
N PRO A 252 -16.37 -9.22 5.66
CA PRO A 252 -16.13 -8.34 6.81
C PRO A 252 -16.39 -9.08 8.13
N GLU A 253 -15.48 -9.96 8.52
CA GLU A 253 -15.53 -10.66 9.79
C GLU A 253 -15.29 -9.67 10.94
N SER A 254 -16.22 -9.61 11.90
CA SER A 254 -16.17 -8.82 13.13
C SER A 254 -16.98 -9.53 14.23
N ASP A 255 -16.80 -9.17 15.50
CA ASP A 255 -17.53 -9.82 16.61
C ASP A 255 -19.07 -9.80 16.47
N ASN A 256 -19.59 -8.78 15.78
CA ASN A 256 -21.02 -8.60 15.54
C ASN A 256 -21.49 -9.14 14.17
N VAL A 257 -20.57 -9.61 13.33
CA VAL A 257 -20.85 -10.00 11.93
C VAL A 257 -20.56 -11.48 11.74
N THR A 258 -21.58 -12.26 11.42
CA THR A 258 -21.45 -13.72 11.28
C THR A 258 -22.08 -14.21 9.99
N MET A 259 -21.38 -15.14 9.31
CA MET A 259 -21.92 -15.85 8.15
C MET A 259 -22.93 -16.90 8.63
N VAL A 260 -24.17 -16.81 8.15
CA VAL A 260 -25.30 -17.62 8.64
C VAL A 260 -25.61 -18.76 7.69
N ASP A 261 -26.04 -18.45 6.46
CA ASP A 261 -26.35 -19.46 5.47
C ASP A 261 -25.13 -19.70 4.58
N ASN A 262 -24.64 -20.93 4.54
CA ASN A 262 -23.55 -21.33 3.64
C ASN A 262 -23.73 -22.81 3.22
N PRO A 263 -24.61 -23.09 2.23
CA PRO A 263 -24.98 -24.44 1.83
C PRO A 263 -23.81 -25.28 1.29
N LEU A 264 -22.80 -24.65 0.68
CA LEU A 264 -21.60 -25.35 0.18
C LEU A 264 -20.53 -25.57 1.27
N GLY A 265 -20.72 -25.00 2.45
CA GLY A 265 -19.77 -25.07 3.55
C GLY A 265 -18.44 -24.38 3.24
N GLY A 266 -17.33 -25.11 3.33
CA GLY A 266 -15.99 -24.55 3.15
C GLY A 266 -15.23 -24.39 4.46
N ARG A 267 -14.13 -23.65 4.42
CA ARG A 267 -13.20 -23.52 5.54
C ARG A 267 -12.68 -22.10 5.68
N LYS A 268 -12.52 -21.65 6.92
CA LYS A 268 -11.76 -20.44 7.24
C LYS A 268 -10.27 -20.67 6.97
N GLU A 269 -9.64 -19.78 6.21
CA GLU A 269 -8.20 -19.84 5.93
C GLU A 269 -7.38 -18.86 6.79
N THR A 270 -7.93 -17.66 7.00
CA THR A 270 -7.41 -16.59 7.88
C THR A 270 -8.60 -15.69 8.28
N HIS A 271 -8.41 -14.71 9.18
CA HIS A 271 -9.50 -13.81 9.56
C HIS A 271 -10.03 -13.03 8.35
N GLY A 272 -11.36 -12.97 8.20
CA GLY A 272 -12.03 -12.32 7.09
C GLY A 272 -11.87 -13.02 5.74
N LEU A 273 -11.33 -14.24 5.66
CA LEU A 273 -11.16 -14.98 4.40
C LEU A 273 -11.72 -16.40 4.50
N TRP A 274 -12.76 -16.67 3.71
CA TRP A 274 -13.43 -17.96 3.64
C TRP A 274 -13.14 -18.66 2.32
N ALA A 275 -12.95 -19.98 2.33
CA ALA A 275 -12.58 -20.76 1.15
C ALA A 275 -13.55 -21.91 0.86
N TRP A 276 -14.01 -22.00 -0.38
CA TRP A 276 -14.83 -23.08 -0.93
C TRP A 276 -14.03 -23.88 -1.96
N ARG A 277 -14.00 -25.20 -1.80
CA ARG A 277 -13.46 -26.10 -2.81
C ARG A 277 -14.60 -26.54 -3.72
N LEU A 278 -14.53 -26.14 -4.99
CA LEU A 278 -15.54 -26.50 -5.97
C LEU A 278 -15.25 -27.87 -6.57
N ASP A 279 -16.32 -28.54 -7.00
CA ASP A 279 -16.23 -29.69 -7.87
C ASP A 279 -15.64 -29.30 -9.24
N THR A 280 -15.31 -30.31 -10.02
CA THR A 280 -14.73 -30.06 -11.35
C THR A 280 -15.79 -29.46 -12.26
N LEU A 281 -15.56 -28.24 -12.72
CA LEU A 281 -16.39 -27.53 -13.68
C LEU A 281 -16.10 -28.03 -15.08
N ASP A 282 -17.08 -28.65 -15.74
CA ASP A 282 -17.01 -29.03 -17.15
C ASP A 282 -17.10 -27.80 -18.09
N PRO A 283 -16.61 -27.90 -19.35
CA PRO A 283 -16.77 -26.84 -20.34
C PRO A 283 -18.23 -26.42 -20.53
N GLY A 284 -18.51 -25.12 -20.46
CA GLY A 284 -19.86 -24.56 -20.58
C GLY A 284 -20.73 -24.71 -19.33
N SER A 285 -20.24 -25.36 -18.26
CA SER A 285 -20.96 -25.47 -16.99
C SER A 285 -20.69 -24.27 -16.08
N SER A 286 -21.58 -24.07 -15.12
CA SER A 286 -21.42 -23.10 -14.04
C SER A 286 -21.56 -23.73 -12.66
N ALA A 287 -20.96 -23.09 -11.66
CA ALA A 287 -21.21 -23.38 -10.25
C ALA A 287 -21.55 -22.08 -9.52
N VAL A 288 -22.49 -22.16 -8.59
CA VAL A 288 -22.95 -21.02 -7.79
C VAL A 288 -22.58 -21.27 -6.33
N ILE A 289 -21.89 -20.32 -5.72
CA ILE A 289 -21.64 -20.27 -4.28
C ILE A 289 -22.52 -19.17 -3.71
N SER A 290 -23.53 -19.54 -2.93
CA SER A 290 -24.36 -18.59 -2.21
C SER A 290 -24.02 -18.60 -0.72
N PHE A 291 -23.97 -17.43 -0.10
CA PHE A 291 -23.91 -17.32 1.36
C PHE A 291 -24.58 -16.05 1.87
N THR A 292 -24.98 -16.04 3.14
CA THR A 292 -25.58 -14.86 3.78
C THR A 292 -24.78 -14.42 5.00
N VAL A 293 -24.75 -13.11 5.23
CA VAL A 293 -24.04 -12.49 6.35
C VAL A 293 -25.01 -11.67 7.19
N SER A 294 -24.97 -11.89 8.50
CA SER A 294 -25.73 -11.15 9.50
C SER A 294 -24.88 -10.09 10.19
N GLY A 295 -25.50 -9.04 10.74
CA GLY A 295 -24.81 -8.01 11.52
C GLY A 295 -24.36 -6.78 10.71
N LEU A 296 -24.64 -6.74 9.41
CA LEU A 296 -24.37 -5.61 8.54
C LEU A 296 -25.68 -4.87 8.20
N GLY A 297 -25.60 -3.56 7.99
CA GLY A 297 -26.67 -2.74 7.43
C GLY A 297 -26.69 -2.76 5.90
N LYS A 298 -27.77 -2.24 5.32
CA LYS A 298 -27.93 -2.14 3.87
C LYS A 298 -26.88 -1.20 3.28
N GLY A 299 -25.95 -1.77 2.50
CA GLY A 299 -24.90 -1.02 1.80
C GLY A 299 -23.60 -0.85 2.58
N ASP A 300 -23.49 -1.42 3.79
CA ASP A 300 -22.25 -1.39 4.58
C ASP A 300 -21.12 -2.19 3.93
N TRP A 301 -21.47 -3.15 3.06
CA TRP A 301 -20.53 -3.96 2.32
C TRP A 301 -20.83 -3.88 0.81
N PRO A 302 -20.16 -2.96 0.08
CA PRO A 302 -20.50 -2.66 -1.32
C PRO A 302 -19.74 -3.50 -2.36
N ASP A 303 -18.62 -4.12 -1.98
CA ASP A 303 -17.74 -4.87 -2.90
C ASP A 303 -17.10 -6.07 -2.19
N MET A 304 -17.07 -7.22 -2.87
CA MET A 304 -16.50 -8.46 -2.37
C MET A 304 -15.22 -8.81 -3.12
N GLU A 305 -14.09 -8.83 -2.40
CA GLU A 305 -12.84 -9.27 -3.00
C GLU A 305 -12.79 -10.81 -3.11
N ILE A 306 -12.82 -11.31 -4.35
CA ILE A 306 -12.74 -12.74 -4.65
C ILE A 306 -11.31 -13.13 -5.06
N PHE A 307 -10.85 -14.24 -4.52
CA PHE A 307 -9.58 -14.88 -4.81
C PHE A 307 -9.79 -16.31 -5.29
N PHE A 308 -8.80 -16.87 -5.99
CA PHE A 308 -8.85 -18.27 -6.42
C PHE A 308 -7.50 -18.97 -6.33
N ARG A 309 -7.56 -20.29 -6.11
CA ARG A 309 -6.46 -21.25 -6.33
C ARG A 309 -6.87 -22.22 -7.42
N GLY A 310 -6.06 -22.33 -8.46
CA GLY A 310 -6.30 -23.28 -9.55
C GLY A 310 -5.38 -23.07 -10.73
N LYS A 311 -5.55 -23.90 -11.76
CA LYS A 311 -4.83 -23.79 -13.02
C LYS A 311 -5.60 -22.86 -13.96
N ARG A 312 -4.88 -21.94 -14.62
CA ARG A 312 -5.42 -20.91 -15.52
C ARG A 312 -6.17 -19.81 -14.77
N ASP A 313 -6.03 -18.58 -15.24
CA ASP A 313 -6.57 -17.41 -14.55
C ASP A 313 -8.10 -17.34 -14.66
N ILE A 314 -8.74 -16.91 -13.58
CA ILE A 314 -10.15 -16.57 -13.53
C ILE A 314 -10.29 -15.06 -13.73
N ILE A 315 -11.21 -14.66 -14.59
CA ILE A 315 -11.57 -13.25 -14.77
C ILE A 315 -12.63 -12.89 -13.73
N GLY A 316 -12.42 -11.80 -13.00
CA GLY A 316 -13.26 -11.38 -11.86
C GLY A 316 -12.67 -11.77 -10.50
N ALA A 317 -11.71 -12.69 -10.45
CA ALA A 317 -11.05 -13.11 -9.22
C ALA A 317 -9.53 -12.95 -9.27
N THR A 318 -8.91 -12.68 -8.12
CA THR A 318 -7.44 -12.53 -8.01
C THR A 318 -6.79 -13.86 -7.65
N LYS A 319 -5.73 -14.25 -8.37
CA LYS A 319 -5.00 -15.47 -8.00
C LYS A 319 -4.30 -15.27 -6.66
N ILE A 320 -4.53 -16.17 -5.70
CA ILE A 320 -3.84 -16.14 -4.42
C ILE A 320 -2.58 -17.02 -4.49
N ASP A 321 -1.43 -16.40 -4.29
CA ASP A 321 -0.14 -17.08 -4.14
C ASP A 321 0.20 -17.20 -2.65
N GLU A 322 1.00 -18.22 -2.26
CA GLU A 322 1.37 -18.46 -0.84
C GLU A 322 1.98 -17.23 -0.17
N LYS A 323 2.80 -16.45 -0.88
CA LYS A 323 3.39 -15.21 -0.37
C LYS A 323 2.36 -14.15 0.01
N LEU A 324 1.30 -14.02 -0.79
CA LEU A 324 0.25 -13.02 -0.56
C LEU A 324 -0.62 -13.43 0.63
N LEU A 325 -0.82 -14.74 0.81
CA LEU A 325 -1.47 -15.29 1.99
C LEU A 325 -0.64 -15.05 3.25
N ASP A 326 0.67 -15.24 3.19
CA ASP A 326 1.58 -14.97 4.31
C ASP A 326 1.65 -13.48 4.65
N GLU A 327 1.64 -12.59 3.65
CA GLU A 327 1.52 -11.15 3.87
C GLU A 327 0.21 -10.75 4.56
N MET A 328 -0.91 -11.39 4.20
CA MET A 328 -2.21 -11.16 4.86
C MET A 328 -2.19 -11.64 6.31
N ARG A 329 -1.65 -12.85 6.57
CA ARG A 329 -1.48 -13.38 7.93
C ARG A 329 -0.56 -12.52 8.79
N ASN A 330 0.54 -12.03 8.21
CA ASN A 330 1.48 -11.17 8.92
C ASN A 330 0.87 -9.79 9.22
N ARG A 331 0.08 -9.23 8.31
CA ARG A 331 -0.63 -7.97 8.55
C ARG A 331 -1.68 -8.13 9.65
N GLU A 332 -2.43 -9.21 9.62
CA GLU A 332 -3.40 -9.56 10.67
C GLU A 332 -2.71 -9.76 12.03
N ALA A 333 -1.61 -10.52 12.08
CA ALA A 333 -0.86 -10.71 13.32
C ALA A 333 -0.29 -9.40 13.87
N LEU A 334 0.10 -8.47 12.99
CA LEU A 334 0.55 -7.13 13.37
C LEU A 334 -0.61 -6.30 13.92
N ASP A 335 -1.76 -6.29 13.25
CA ASP A 335 -2.95 -5.54 13.68
C ASP A 335 -3.46 -6.07 15.03
N ALA A 336 -3.53 -7.39 15.22
CA ALA A 336 -3.87 -8.02 16.50
C ALA A 336 -2.84 -7.72 17.60
N ALA A 337 -1.53 -7.71 17.27
CA ALA A 337 -0.50 -7.34 18.23
C ALA A 337 -0.55 -5.85 18.61
N VAL A 338 -0.96 -4.97 17.69
CA VAL A 338 -1.17 -3.54 17.94
C VAL A 338 -2.40 -3.35 18.83
N GLU A 339 -3.50 -4.07 18.58
CA GLU A 339 -4.70 -4.01 19.40
C GLU A 339 -4.46 -4.61 20.81
N GLU A 340 -3.67 -5.69 20.90
CA GLU A 340 -3.18 -6.23 22.17
C GLU A 340 -2.23 -5.24 22.87
N ALA A 341 -1.35 -4.54 22.15
CA ALA A 341 -0.49 -3.51 22.72
C ALA A 341 -1.29 -2.29 23.20
N GLN A 342 -2.33 -1.88 22.48
CA GLN A 342 -3.24 -0.79 22.85
C GLN A 342 -4.10 -1.15 24.06
N SER A 343 -4.54 -2.41 24.17
CA SER A 343 -5.26 -2.90 25.36
C SER A 343 -4.33 -3.20 26.54
N ARG A 344 -3.05 -3.48 26.29
CA ARG A 344 -1.97 -3.58 27.28
C ARG A 344 -1.24 -2.25 27.55
N GLU A 345 -1.73 -1.11 27.06
CA GLU A 345 -1.34 0.19 27.64
C GLU A 345 -1.94 0.27 29.06
N ASP A 346 -1.25 -0.45 29.94
CA ASP A 346 -1.50 -0.76 31.33
C ASP A 346 -0.62 0.19 32.18
N PRO A 347 -0.82 0.28 33.50
CA PRO A 347 -1.19 1.46 34.30
C PRO A 347 -0.04 2.44 34.61
N VAL A 348 1.12 2.26 33.99
CA VAL A 348 2.35 3.02 34.30
C VAL A 348 2.26 4.46 33.77
N ILE A 349 1.63 4.66 32.61
CA ILE A 349 1.42 6.00 32.04
C ILE A 349 0.35 6.77 32.82
N VAL A 350 -0.70 6.09 33.32
CA VAL A 350 -1.74 6.71 34.16
C VAL A 350 -1.16 7.18 35.50
N GLY A 351 -0.31 6.37 36.13
CA GLY A 351 0.38 6.75 37.36
C GLY A 351 1.45 7.85 37.19
N LEU A 352 1.97 8.05 35.98
CA LEU A 352 2.89 9.16 35.65
C LEU A 352 2.13 10.46 35.34
N ALA A 353 0.91 10.38 34.78
CA ALA A 353 0.06 11.53 34.52
C ALA A 353 -0.54 12.10 35.82
N GLU A 354 -1.00 11.27 36.75
CA GLU A 354 -1.48 11.74 38.06
C GLU A 354 -0.37 12.40 38.90
N ARG A 355 0.89 11.98 38.70
CA ARG A 355 2.05 12.56 39.38
C ARG A 355 2.53 13.89 38.78
N ALA A 356 2.01 14.27 37.61
CA ALA A 356 2.33 15.53 36.94
C ALA A 356 1.29 16.64 37.20
N GLU A 357 0.15 16.32 37.82
CA GLU A 357 -0.92 17.28 38.14
C GLU A 357 -0.88 17.81 39.58
N GLU A 358 0.02 17.33 40.45
CA GLU A 358 0.25 17.96 41.75
C GLU A 358 1.20 19.15 41.63
N PRO A 359 0.77 20.39 41.95
CA PRO A 359 1.69 21.52 42.02
C PRO A 359 2.67 21.30 43.20
N PRO A 360 3.93 21.75 43.08
CA PRO A 360 4.88 21.60 44.17
C PRO A 360 4.38 22.39 45.39
N GLN A 361 4.11 21.69 46.49
CA GLN A 361 3.94 22.33 47.79
C GLN A 361 5.32 22.80 48.28
N ASP A 362 5.57 24.10 48.21
CA ASP A 362 6.70 24.73 48.90
C ASP A 362 6.53 24.56 50.41
N PRO A 363 7.48 23.93 51.14
CA PRO A 363 7.51 24.05 52.58
C PRO A 363 8.12 25.40 52.92
N VAL A 364 7.28 26.39 53.21
CA VAL A 364 7.69 27.58 53.95
C VAL A 364 8.16 27.12 55.33
N ARG A 365 9.47 27.00 55.52
CA ARG A 365 10.10 26.96 56.85
C ARG A 365 10.47 28.38 57.24
N GLU A 366 9.68 28.94 58.16
CA GLU A 366 10.11 30.06 58.98
C GLU A 366 11.41 29.67 59.70
N ILE A 367 12.48 30.41 59.44
CA ILE A 367 13.73 30.29 60.17
C ILE A 367 13.59 31.17 61.42
N SER A 368 13.33 30.54 62.56
CA SER A 368 13.47 31.17 63.87
C SER A 368 14.96 31.40 64.16
N VAL A 369 15.31 32.65 64.38
CA VAL A 369 16.62 33.09 64.87
C VAL A 369 16.69 32.74 66.36
N ASP A 370 17.34 31.62 66.71
CA ASP A 370 18.00 31.39 68.00
C ASP A 370 18.61 29.99 68.00
N GLU A 371 19.91 29.91 67.70
CA GLU A 371 20.90 28.94 68.24
C GLU A 371 22.23 29.10 67.48
N TRP A 372 22.92 30.20 67.75
CA TRP A 372 24.35 30.31 67.45
C TRP A 372 25.13 29.89 68.69
N GLY A 373 25.41 28.59 68.77
CA GLY A 373 26.34 27.99 69.71
C GLY A 373 27.79 28.16 69.25
N SER A 374 28.43 29.17 69.84
CA SER A 374 29.87 29.40 70.09
C SER A 374 30.91 28.38 69.59
N ILE A 375 31.81 28.85 68.71
CA ILE A 375 33.25 28.53 68.77
C ILE A 375 34.01 29.84 68.54
N GLY A 376 34.58 30.42 69.60
CA GLY A 376 35.48 31.57 69.53
C GLY A 376 36.94 31.12 69.38
N PRO A 377 37.81 31.91 68.73
CA PRO A 377 39.25 31.77 68.83
C PRO A 377 39.82 32.68 69.93
N GLU A 378 40.94 32.26 70.51
CA GLU A 378 41.98 33.03 71.25
C GLU A 378 42.30 32.46 72.63
N GLN A 379 43.44 31.76 72.71
CA GLN A 379 44.44 32.04 73.74
C GLN A 379 45.81 32.01 73.07
N GLY A 380 46.54 33.11 73.19
CA GLY A 380 47.96 33.18 72.88
C GLY A 380 48.82 33.04 74.13
N VAL A 381 50.10 32.83 73.83
CA VAL A 381 51.31 33.18 74.60
C VAL A 381 51.72 32.27 75.77
N ASP A 382 52.85 31.58 75.56
CA ASP A 382 54.10 31.50 76.35
C ASP A 382 55.01 30.51 75.58
N GLU A 383 56.30 30.68 75.30
CA GLU A 383 57.40 31.57 75.70
C GLU A 383 58.44 31.57 74.55
#